data_AF-A0AAD6KGT2-F1
#
_entry.id   AF-A0AAD6KGT2-F1
#
_cell.length_a   1.000
_cell.length_b   1.000
_cell.length_c   1.000
_cell.angle_alpha   90.00
_cell.angle_beta   90.00
_cell.angle_gamma   90.00
#
_symmetry.space_group_name_H-M   'P 1'
#
loop_
_entity.id
_entity.type
_entity.pdbx_description
1 polymer ?
#
loop_
_entity_poly.entity_id
_entity_poly.type
_entity_poly.pdbx_seq_one_letter_code
_entity_poly.pdbx_strand_id
1 'polypeptide(L)'
;MISYFRIACCFSFLPFLSPANSSFTPLSQTSSPPFLGQKCISSEKTTLLQLKRDLSAATPETSHHPSSGSLLTSWKPNTDCCSWEGVTCHELTTHVIGLNLSGHNLSGIVNLINFLNLPYLERLNLVNCNLGEIPSFVENLGGLVELDLSNNKIHGNVPKWVWLLESLVYLQLSNNFLKGFEVPPSTPFLSSLSFLDLSCNLIEGSIPTLPISISFLSLAKNKLTGEIPLSVCNMSNLTILDTLIVLNLWKNRFFGLMPWNFTKECSLNLYGNQLTGRIPKSLTHCKRLQVLDLGDNQINDTFPFLLGMLPNLHVLILHSNSLHGPIGEPLTSNDFPMLQILDLSSNYFTGNLPLGYIAIWKSMRIKLNGSPTYMGSYYYREWMSITSKGQRMDNINILTIFHVLDLSNNLFEGEIPEVIGDLKLLEVLNLLSYFMDTCVN
;
A
#
# COMPACT_ATOMS: atom_id res chain seq x y z
N MET A 1 -36.28 24.36 -20.82
CA MET A 1 -35.08 24.75 -21.59
C MET A 1 -33.88 24.08 -20.92
N ILE A 2 -33.83 22.74 -20.89
CA ILE A 2 -32.97 21.89 -21.73
C ILE A 2 -31.71 22.60 -22.25
N SER A 3 -30.60 22.41 -21.53
CA SER A 3 -29.24 22.64 -22.04
C SER A 3 -28.44 21.35 -21.83
N TYR A 4 -28.23 20.63 -22.93
CA TYR A 4 -27.37 19.47 -23.04
C TYR A 4 -25.92 19.84 -22.74
N PHE A 5 -25.29 19.20 -21.76
CA PHE A 5 -23.84 18.99 -21.76
C PHE A 5 -23.58 17.49 -21.91
N ARG A 6 -23.29 17.08 -23.15
CA ARG A 6 -22.66 15.80 -23.44
C ARG A 6 -21.20 15.90 -23.04
N ILE A 7 -20.80 15.21 -21.97
CA ILE A 7 -19.40 14.82 -21.79
C ILE A 7 -19.33 13.36 -22.19
N ALA A 8 -18.71 13.12 -23.35
CA ALA A 8 -18.43 11.79 -23.86
C ALA A 8 -17.36 11.12 -22.98
N CYS A 9 -17.72 10.09 -22.25
CA CYS A 9 -16.74 9.15 -21.69
C CYS A 9 -16.24 8.23 -22.83
N CYS A 10 -15.24 8.71 -23.59
CA CYS A 10 -14.38 7.82 -24.36
C CYS A 10 -13.40 7.13 -23.40
N PHE A 11 -13.76 5.94 -22.91
CA PHE A 11 -12.79 5.02 -22.34
C PHE A 11 -12.00 4.37 -23.49
N SER A 12 -10.93 5.03 -23.92
CA SER A 12 -9.81 4.34 -24.57
C SER A 12 -9.00 3.66 -23.47
N PHE A 13 -8.93 2.33 -23.50
CA PHE A 13 -7.96 1.55 -22.75
C PHE A 13 -6.56 2.12 -23.02
N LEU A 14 -5.99 2.81 -22.03
CA LEU A 14 -4.56 3.17 -21.99
C LEU A 14 -3.85 2.12 -21.12
N PRO A 15 -2.66 1.66 -21.54
CA PRO A 15 -1.92 0.61 -20.87
C PRO A 15 -1.41 1.08 -19.51
N PHE A 16 -1.30 0.12 -18.58
CA PHE A 16 -0.62 0.24 -17.30
C PHE A 16 0.69 1.04 -17.43
N LEU A 17 0.73 2.23 -16.84
CA LEU A 17 1.97 2.95 -16.61
C LEU A 17 2.62 2.35 -15.35
N SER A 18 3.69 1.59 -15.58
CA SER A 18 4.68 1.23 -14.57
C SER A 18 5.16 2.51 -13.85
N PRO A 19 5.44 2.48 -12.53
CA PRO A 19 6.03 3.62 -11.86
C PRO A 19 7.35 3.99 -12.54
N ALA A 20 7.47 5.27 -12.88
CA ALA A 20 8.66 5.85 -13.45
C ALA A 20 9.82 5.80 -12.44
N ASN A 21 10.98 5.39 -12.95
CA ASN A 21 12.34 5.52 -12.41
C ASN A 21 12.49 6.29 -11.10
N SER A 22 12.93 5.58 -10.07
CA SER A 22 13.61 6.17 -8.91
C SER A 22 14.97 6.71 -9.34
N SER A 23 15.02 7.98 -9.75
CA SER A 23 16.28 8.72 -9.74
C SER A 23 16.61 9.08 -8.30
N PHE A 24 17.61 8.42 -7.73
CA PHE A 24 18.26 8.86 -6.50
C PHE A 24 18.84 10.27 -6.73
N THR A 25 18.34 11.27 -6.01
CA THR A 25 19.05 12.53 -5.81
C THR A 25 20.01 12.36 -4.64
N PRO A 26 21.35 12.45 -4.83
CA PRO A 26 22.28 12.38 -3.72
C PRO A 26 22.14 13.64 -2.86
N LEU A 27 22.15 13.46 -1.54
CA LEU A 27 22.37 14.53 -0.58
C LEU A 27 23.69 15.24 -0.89
N SER A 28 23.63 16.56 -1.04
CA SER A 28 24.77 17.42 -1.31
C SER A 28 25.74 17.44 -0.12
N GLN A 29 26.90 16.79 -0.22
CA GLN A 29 28.08 17.18 0.55
C GLN A 29 29.39 17.01 -0.25
N THR A 30 30.03 18.17 -0.41
CA THR A 30 31.48 18.44 -0.52
C THR A 30 32.34 17.57 -1.43
N SER A 31 32.75 18.19 -2.53
CA SER A 31 33.71 17.77 -3.54
C SER A 31 35.03 17.22 -2.99
N SER A 32 35.31 15.95 -3.31
CA SER A 32 36.65 15.38 -3.44
C SER A 32 36.88 15.01 -4.93
N PRO A 33 38.13 14.98 -5.43
CA PRO A 33 38.40 14.93 -6.86
C PRO A 33 38.02 13.57 -7.49
N PRO A 34 37.72 13.52 -8.80
CA PRO A 34 37.32 12.29 -9.48
C PRO A 34 38.50 11.31 -9.50
N PHE A 35 38.35 10.18 -8.80
CA PHE A 35 39.33 9.09 -8.85
C PHE A 35 39.25 8.38 -10.21
N LEU A 36 40.37 8.39 -10.91
CA LEU A 36 40.58 7.80 -12.22
C LEU A 36 40.63 6.26 -12.12
N GLY A 37 39.69 5.56 -12.77
CA GLY A 37 39.97 4.24 -13.37
C GLY A 37 39.61 2.95 -12.63
N GLN A 38 38.78 2.97 -11.58
CA GLN A 38 38.26 1.69 -11.06
C GLN A 38 37.20 1.14 -12.02
N LYS A 39 37.41 -0.10 -12.46
CA LYS A 39 36.53 -0.83 -13.37
C LYS A 39 35.88 -1.98 -12.62
N CYS A 40 34.65 -2.30 -12.96
CA CYS A 40 33.94 -3.48 -12.48
C CYS A 40 34.83 -4.72 -12.43
N ILE A 41 34.65 -5.50 -11.36
CA ILE A 41 35.38 -6.74 -11.12
C ILE A 41 35.19 -7.72 -12.28
N SER A 42 36.31 -8.18 -12.85
CA SER A 42 36.32 -8.98 -14.09
C SER A 42 35.50 -10.28 -14.00
N SER A 43 35.50 -10.95 -12.85
CA SER A 43 34.72 -12.18 -12.62
C SER A 43 33.22 -11.90 -12.62
N GLU A 44 32.77 -10.87 -11.91
CA GLU A 44 31.36 -10.44 -11.84
C GLU A 44 30.86 -10.01 -13.22
N LYS A 45 31.67 -9.22 -13.94
CA LYS A 45 31.40 -8.85 -15.33
C LYS A 45 31.21 -10.08 -16.23
N THR A 46 32.05 -11.10 -16.07
CA THR A 46 31.95 -12.34 -16.85
C THR A 46 30.65 -13.08 -16.54
N THR A 47 30.26 -13.15 -15.27
CA THR A 47 28.97 -13.72 -14.84
C THR A 47 27.80 -12.96 -15.45
N LEU A 48 27.81 -11.62 -15.44
CA LEU A 48 26.76 -10.81 -16.05
C LEU A 48 26.68 -11.01 -17.58
N LEU A 49 27.82 -11.12 -18.27
CA LEU A 49 27.82 -11.42 -19.72
C LEU A 49 27.34 -12.84 -20.02
N GLN A 50 27.55 -13.80 -19.11
CA GLN A 50 26.96 -15.14 -19.22
C GLN A 50 25.43 -15.05 -19.07
N LEU A 51 24.96 -14.38 -18.03
CA LEU A 51 23.54 -14.13 -17.80
C LEU A 51 22.87 -13.49 -19.03
N LYS A 52 23.47 -12.46 -19.63
CA LYS A 52 22.96 -11.86 -20.86
C LYS A 52 22.80 -12.88 -22.00
N ARG A 53 23.76 -13.79 -22.17
CA ARG A 53 23.69 -14.84 -23.21
C ARG A 53 22.54 -15.81 -22.94
N ASP A 54 22.36 -16.21 -21.69
CA ASP A 54 21.30 -17.13 -21.28
C ASP A 54 19.91 -16.50 -21.48
N LEU A 55 19.76 -15.20 -21.17
CA LEU A 55 18.52 -14.43 -21.41
C LEU A 55 18.19 -14.27 -22.89
N SER A 56 19.22 -14.00 -23.70
CA SER A 56 19.05 -13.85 -25.16
C SER A 56 18.66 -15.16 -25.81
N ALA A 57 19.13 -16.31 -25.29
CA ALA A 57 18.74 -17.62 -25.78
C ALA A 57 17.30 -18.01 -25.38
N ALA A 58 16.79 -17.47 -24.27
CA ALA A 58 15.47 -17.78 -23.74
C ALA A 58 14.30 -16.94 -24.32
N THR A 59 14.60 -15.93 -25.15
CA THR A 59 13.60 -15.04 -25.75
C THR A 59 13.41 -15.35 -27.25
N PRO A 60 12.34 -16.04 -27.66
CA PRO A 60 12.02 -16.20 -29.09
C PRO A 60 11.59 -14.86 -29.70
N GLU A 61 12.01 -14.57 -30.93
CA GLU A 61 11.84 -13.31 -31.69
C GLU A 61 10.39 -12.80 -31.90
N THR A 62 9.37 -13.34 -31.24
CA THR A 62 7.95 -13.02 -31.51
C THR A 62 7.23 -12.20 -30.45
N SER A 63 7.86 -11.86 -29.32
CA SER A 63 7.25 -10.99 -28.31
C SER A 63 7.70 -9.54 -28.45
N HIS A 64 7.01 -8.79 -29.33
CA HIS A 64 7.06 -7.33 -29.34
C HIS A 64 6.39 -6.75 -28.09
N HIS A 65 7.10 -6.75 -26.96
CA HIS A 65 6.85 -5.83 -25.85
C HIS A 65 7.95 -4.74 -25.88
N PRO A 66 7.63 -3.44 -25.84
CA PRO A 66 8.61 -2.37 -26.14
C PRO A 66 9.73 -2.18 -25.09
N SER A 67 9.72 -2.93 -23.99
CA SER A 67 10.61 -2.72 -22.84
C SER A 67 11.64 -3.82 -22.60
N SER A 68 11.47 -5.02 -23.17
CA SER A 68 12.36 -6.18 -22.94
C SER A 68 13.70 -6.10 -23.68
N GLY A 69 13.86 -5.15 -24.61
CA GLY A 69 15.08 -4.97 -25.39
C GLY A 69 16.07 -3.94 -24.83
N SER A 70 15.68 -3.06 -23.90
CA SER A 70 16.50 -1.89 -23.50
C SER A 70 17.71 -2.27 -22.66
N LEU A 71 17.48 -2.97 -21.54
CA LEU A 71 18.47 -3.15 -20.48
C LEU A 71 19.72 -3.90 -20.95
N LEU A 72 19.53 -5.00 -21.70
CA LEU A 72 20.64 -5.82 -22.18
C LEU A 72 21.47 -5.13 -23.28
N THR A 73 21.00 -4.04 -23.90
CA THR A 73 21.77 -3.35 -24.96
C THR A 73 22.99 -2.62 -24.40
N SER A 74 22.94 -2.15 -23.16
CA SER A 74 24.07 -1.45 -22.52
C SER A 74 25.19 -2.42 -22.15
N TRP A 75 24.90 -3.72 -22.00
CA TRP A 75 25.83 -4.73 -21.49
C TRP A 75 26.82 -5.15 -22.57
N LYS A 76 27.94 -4.43 -22.69
CA LYS A 76 28.93 -4.66 -23.75
C LYS A 76 30.28 -5.12 -23.19
N PRO A 77 30.93 -6.13 -23.79
CA PRO A 77 32.22 -6.67 -23.31
C PRO A 77 33.32 -5.62 -23.10
N ASN A 78 33.32 -4.55 -23.88
CA ASN A 78 34.37 -3.52 -23.84
C ASN A 78 34.01 -2.31 -22.96
N THR A 79 32.91 -2.37 -22.22
CA THR A 79 32.44 -1.29 -21.34
C THR A 79 32.53 -1.71 -19.87
N ASP A 80 32.49 -0.74 -18.96
CA ASP A 80 32.45 -1.00 -17.54
C ASP A 80 31.07 -1.55 -17.13
N CYS A 81 31.04 -2.63 -16.36
CA CYS A 81 29.75 -3.22 -15.95
C CYS A 81 28.99 -2.33 -14.96
N CYS A 82 29.71 -1.48 -14.20
CA CYS A 82 29.09 -0.55 -13.26
C CYS A 82 28.34 0.59 -13.96
N SER A 83 28.49 0.76 -15.27
CA SER A 83 27.70 1.68 -16.09
C SER A 83 26.58 0.98 -16.87
N TRP A 84 26.34 -0.31 -16.64
CA TRP A 84 25.28 -1.03 -17.32
C TRP A 84 23.92 -0.73 -16.70
N GLU A 85 22.91 -0.55 -17.55
CA GLU A 85 21.52 -0.42 -17.13
C GLU A 85 21.14 -1.64 -16.28
N GLY A 86 20.55 -1.39 -15.12
CA GLY A 86 20.18 -2.42 -14.15
C GLY A 86 21.31 -2.97 -13.28
N VAL A 87 22.57 -2.55 -13.45
CA VAL A 87 23.69 -2.94 -12.58
C VAL A 87 24.03 -1.78 -11.66
N THR A 88 24.15 -2.05 -10.36
CA THR A 88 24.62 -1.09 -9.36
C THR A 88 25.86 -1.65 -8.68
N CYS A 89 26.93 -0.85 -8.64
CA CYS A 89 28.17 -1.20 -7.95
C CYS A 89 28.37 -0.37 -6.69
N HIS A 90 29.12 -0.91 -5.74
CA HIS A 90 29.58 -0.17 -4.57
C HIS A 90 30.60 0.90 -4.99
N GLU A 91 30.46 2.13 -4.47
CA GLU A 91 31.23 3.30 -4.91
C GLU A 91 32.75 3.13 -4.78
N LEU A 92 33.21 2.48 -3.70
CA LEU A 92 34.65 2.32 -3.40
C LEU A 92 35.27 1.01 -3.91
N THR A 93 34.53 -0.11 -3.81
CA THR A 93 35.07 -1.45 -4.10
C THR A 93 34.76 -1.91 -5.51
N THR A 94 33.81 -1.24 -6.19
CA THR A 94 33.32 -1.59 -7.53
C THR A 94 32.71 -2.98 -7.68
N HIS A 95 32.46 -3.68 -6.56
CA HIS A 95 31.67 -4.91 -6.54
C HIS A 95 30.22 -4.62 -6.90
N VAL A 96 29.61 -5.52 -7.65
CA VAL A 96 28.17 -5.49 -7.97
C VAL A 96 27.37 -5.76 -6.70
N ILE A 97 26.60 -4.76 -6.28
CA ILE A 97 25.74 -4.82 -5.08
C ILE A 97 24.24 -4.81 -5.44
N GLY A 98 23.89 -4.40 -6.66
CA GLY A 98 22.50 -4.35 -7.08
C GLY A 98 22.32 -4.86 -8.50
N LEU A 99 21.27 -5.65 -8.72
CA LEU A 99 20.91 -6.17 -10.03
C LEU A 99 19.40 -6.08 -10.27
N ASN A 100 19.01 -5.43 -11.36
CA ASN A 100 17.64 -5.32 -11.82
C ASN A 100 17.48 -6.01 -13.18
N LEU A 101 16.70 -7.09 -13.19
CA LEU A 101 16.34 -7.86 -14.39
C LEU A 101 14.84 -7.77 -14.71
N SER A 102 14.13 -6.83 -14.08
CA SER A 102 12.68 -6.72 -14.18
C SER A 102 12.20 -6.67 -15.64
N GLY A 103 11.10 -7.37 -15.92
CA GLY A 103 10.48 -7.46 -17.24
C GLY A 103 11.10 -8.48 -18.20
N HIS A 104 12.16 -9.20 -17.81
CA HIS A 104 12.76 -10.26 -18.63
C HIS A 104 12.18 -11.62 -18.27
N ASN A 105 11.86 -12.45 -19.26
CA ASN A 105 11.36 -13.80 -18.98
C ASN A 105 12.50 -14.70 -18.44
N LEU A 106 12.46 -14.97 -17.13
CA LEU A 106 13.43 -15.83 -16.42
C LEU A 106 12.90 -17.24 -16.16
N SER A 107 11.69 -17.54 -16.63
CA SER A 107 11.07 -18.84 -16.45
C SER A 107 11.95 -19.97 -16.99
N GLY A 108 12.20 -21.00 -16.18
CA GLY A 108 13.00 -22.16 -16.56
C GLY A 108 14.52 -21.95 -16.58
N ILE A 109 15.02 -20.72 -16.58
CA ILE A 109 16.47 -20.42 -16.60
C ILE A 109 16.99 -19.85 -15.27
N VAL A 110 16.11 -19.31 -14.43
CA VAL A 110 16.50 -18.61 -13.19
C VAL A 110 17.39 -19.46 -12.27
N ASN A 111 17.10 -20.77 -12.17
CA ASN A 111 17.86 -21.70 -11.34
C ASN A 111 19.15 -22.20 -12.01
N LEU A 112 19.34 -21.94 -13.32
CA LEU A 112 20.58 -22.24 -14.03
C LEU A 112 21.61 -21.12 -13.89
N ILE A 113 21.18 -19.93 -13.48
CA ILE A 113 22.04 -18.76 -13.29
C ILE A 113 22.72 -18.87 -11.93
N ASN A 114 24.05 -18.92 -11.93
CA ASN A 114 24.83 -18.99 -10.71
C ASN A 114 25.09 -17.59 -10.13
N PHE A 115 24.10 -17.06 -9.40
CA PHE A 115 24.22 -15.77 -8.70
C PHE A 115 25.23 -15.78 -7.54
N LEU A 116 25.73 -16.95 -7.10
CA LEU A 116 26.79 -17.03 -6.09
C LEU A 116 28.10 -16.38 -6.55
N ASN A 117 28.26 -16.15 -7.85
CA ASN A 117 29.40 -15.41 -8.41
C ASN A 117 29.24 -13.87 -8.32
N LEU A 118 28.19 -13.38 -7.65
CA LEU A 118 27.98 -11.99 -7.23
C LEU A 118 27.90 -11.95 -5.70
N PRO A 119 29.02 -12.18 -4.98
CA PRO A 119 29.00 -12.47 -3.54
C PRO A 119 28.58 -11.28 -2.66
N TYR A 120 28.62 -10.06 -3.20
CA TYR A 120 28.26 -8.82 -2.50
C TYR A 120 26.86 -8.32 -2.90
N LEU A 121 26.03 -9.14 -3.53
CA LEU A 121 24.71 -8.73 -3.97
C LEU A 121 23.80 -8.42 -2.77
N GLU A 122 23.42 -7.15 -2.63
CA GLU A 122 22.53 -6.64 -1.59
C GLU A 122 21.10 -6.43 -2.11
N ARG A 123 20.94 -6.11 -3.40
CA ARG A 123 19.63 -5.77 -4.00
C ARG A 123 19.38 -6.59 -5.26
N LEU A 124 18.24 -7.28 -5.29
CA LEU A 124 17.83 -8.10 -6.44
C LEU A 124 16.38 -7.81 -6.83
N ASN A 125 16.18 -7.26 -8.02
CA ASN A 125 14.85 -6.93 -8.57
C ASN A 125 14.53 -7.81 -9.78
N LEU A 126 13.53 -8.67 -9.60
CA LEU A 126 13.04 -9.64 -10.60
C LEU A 126 11.53 -9.45 -10.85
N VAL A 127 11.07 -8.20 -10.91
CA VAL A 127 9.65 -7.87 -11.10
C VAL A 127 9.20 -8.29 -12.50
N ASN A 128 8.04 -8.94 -12.62
CA ASN A 128 7.48 -9.32 -13.91
C ASN A 128 8.43 -10.19 -14.76
N CYS A 129 9.05 -11.17 -14.13
CA CYS A 129 10.02 -12.09 -14.75
C CYS A 129 9.45 -13.47 -15.10
N ASN A 130 8.12 -13.66 -14.98
CA ASN A 130 7.41 -14.91 -15.26
C ASN A 130 7.94 -16.11 -14.43
N LEU A 131 8.42 -15.84 -13.21
CA LEU A 131 8.91 -16.86 -12.28
C LEU A 131 7.75 -17.70 -11.73
N GLY A 132 7.91 -19.03 -11.71
CA GLY A 132 6.93 -19.96 -11.17
C GLY A 132 7.10 -20.25 -9.67
N GLU A 133 8.32 -20.14 -9.16
CA GLU A 133 8.66 -20.41 -7.75
C GLU A 133 9.71 -19.37 -7.30
N ILE A 134 9.89 -19.22 -5.99
CA ILE A 134 10.99 -18.40 -5.47
C ILE A 134 12.30 -19.16 -5.75
N PRO A 135 13.28 -18.58 -6.46
CA PRO A 135 14.50 -19.28 -6.81
C PRO A 135 15.30 -19.71 -5.57
N SER A 136 15.74 -20.97 -5.53
CA SER A 136 16.39 -21.54 -4.34
C SER A 136 17.74 -20.91 -4.00
N PHE A 137 18.43 -20.31 -4.98
CA PHE A 137 19.70 -19.63 -4.72
C PHE A 137 19.55 -18.42 -3.79
N VAL A 138 18.36 -17.83 -3.69
CA VAL A 138 18.09 -16.65 -2.85
C VAL A 138 18.40 -16.95 -1.38
N GLU A 139 18.13 -18.18 -0.93
CA GLU A 139 18.45 -18.65 0.42
C GLU A 139 19.95 -18.53 0.73
N ASN A 140 20.81 -18.64 -0.28
CA ASN A 140 22.27 -18.58 -0.14
C ASN A 140 22.85 -17.17 -0.28
N LEU A 141 22.05 -16.16 -0.60
CA LEU A 141 22.48 -14.76 -0.69
C LEU A 141 22.42 -14.12 0.71
N GLY A 142 23.33 -14.52 1.61
CA GLY A 142 23.32 -14.08 3.01
C GLY A 142 23.49 -12.57 3.23
N GLY A 143 24.02 -11.84 2.23
CA GLY A 143 24.14 -10.38 2.22
C GLY A 143 22.94 -9.63 1.63
N LEU A 144 21.87 -10.34 1.21
CA LEU A 144 20.74 -9.72 0.55
C LEU A 144 19.94 -8.85 1.52
N VAL A 145 19.77 -7.57 1.17
CA VAL A 145 19.06 -6.55 1.93
C VAL A 145 17.68 -6.28 1.33
N GLU A 146 17.57 -6.24 0.00
CA GLU A 146 16.31 -5.98 -0.70
C GLU A 146 16.05 -7.03 -1.79
N LEU A 147 14.83 -7.57 -1.77
CA LEU A 147 14.37 -8.52 -2.77
C LEU A 147 12.98 -8.13 -3.27
N ASP A 148 12.88 -7.87 -4.57
CA ASP A 148 11.59 -7.65 -5.24
C ASP A 148 11.30 -8.77 -6.25
N LEU A 149 10.26 -9.53 -5.96
CA LEU A 149 9.73 -10.64 -6.74
C LEU A 149 8.26 -10.39 -7.15
N SER A 150 7.78 -9.14 -7.08
CA SER A 150 6.40 -8.82 -7.40
C SER A 150 6.02 -9.08 -8.85
N ASN A 151 4.72 -9.25 -9.08
CA ASN A 151 4.14 -9.42 -10.42
C ASN A 151 4.69 -10.65 -11.17
N ASN A 152 4.92 -11.75 -10.47
CA ASN A 152 5.35 -13.02 -11.08
C ASN A 152 4.21 -14.06 -11.05
N LYS A 153 4.52 -15.33 -11.28
CA LYS A 153 3.59 -16.46 -11.18
C LYS A 153 3.98 -17.40 -10.04
N ILE A 154 4.58 -16.85 -8.98
CA ILE A 154 5.16 -17.61 -7.88
C ILE A 154 4.03 -18.29 -7.10
N HIS A 155 4.05 -19.61 -7.05
CA HIS A 155 3.12 -20.41 -6.23
C HIS A 155 3.87 -21.07 -5.06
N GLY A 156 3.17 -21.87 -4.27
CA GLY A 156 3.71 -22.47 -3.04
C GLY A 156 3.53 -21.55 -1.84
N ASN A 157 4.43 -21.64 -0.87
CA ASN A 157 4.35 -20.88 0.38
C ASN A 157 5.50 -19.87 0.47
N VAL A 158 5.35 -18.87 1.34
CA VAL A 158 6.46 -18.00 1.76
C VAL A 158 7.45 -18.89 2.54
N PRO A 159 8.67 -19.13 2.02
CA PRO A 159 9.59 -20.12 2.59
C PRO A 159 10.12 -19.71 3.95
N LYS A 160 10.50 -20.71 4.76
CA LYS A 160 10.99 -20.47 6.14
C LYS A 160 12.23 -19.59 6.23
N TRP A 161 13.09 -19.58 5.20
CA TRP A 161 14.33 -18.81 5.22
C TRP A 161 14.07 -17.29 5.20
N VAL A 162 12.93 -16.83 4.68
CA VAL A 162 12.54 -15.41 4.68
C VAL A 162 12.57 -14.84 6.10
N TRP A 163 12.18 -15.65 7.08
CA TRP A 163 12.10 -15.26 8.48
C TRP A 163 13.43 -15.43 9.25
N LEU A 164 14.43 -16.01 8.59
CA LEU A 164 15.74 -16.35 9.16
C LEU A 164 16.88 -15.49 8.57
N LEU A 165 16.68 -14.88 7.40
CA LEU A 165 17.68 -13.98 6.81
C LEU A 165 17.83 -12.69 7.62
N GLU A 166 18.96 -12.57 8.30
CA GLU A 166 19.30 -11.44 9.19
C GLU A 166 19.45 -10.12 8.42
N SER A 167 20.04 -10.18 7.22
CA SER A 167 20.34 -9.00 6.40
C SER A 167 19.11 -8.44 5.67
N LEU A 168 18.07 -9.26 5.46
CA LEU A 168 16.93 -8.89 4.62
C LEU A 168 16.04 -7.88 5.33
N VAL A 169 15.90 -6.68 4.74
CA VAL A 169 15.14 -5.55 5.29
C VAL A 169 13.88 -5.28 4.46
N TYR A 170 13.93 -5.51 3.15
CA TYR A 170 12.83 -5.24 2.22
C TYR A 170 12.48 -6.50 1.41
N LEU A 171 11.23 -6.96 1.54
CA LEU A 171 10.70 -8.06 0.75
C LEU A 171 9.37 -7.70 0.11
N GLN A 172 9.34 -7.78 -1.22
CA GLN A 172 8.17 -7.51 -2.03
C GLN A 172 7.79 -8.75 -2.86
N LEU A 173 6.65 -9.34 -2.53
CA LEU A 173 6.11 -10.59 -3.11
C LEU A 173 4.66 -10.41 -3.61
N SER A 174 4.19 -9.16 -3.73
CA SER A 174 2.84 -8.86 -4.18
C SER A 174 2.54 -9.33 -5.60
N ASN A 175 1.26 -9.54 -5.91
CA ASN A 175 0.77 -9.99 -7.21
C ASN A 175 1.43 -11.31 -7.66
N ASN A 176 1.26 -12.35 -6.85
CA ASN A 176 1.72 -13.72 -7.10
C ASN A 176 0.61 -14.72 -6.76
N PHE A 177 0.92 -16.02 -6.69
CA PHE A 177 -0.02 -17.11 -6.36
C PHE A 177 0.35 -17.85 -5.06
N LEU A 178 1.03 -17.18 -4.12
CA LEU A 178 1.41 -17.77 -2.83
C LEU A 178 0.17 -18.17 -2.03
N LYS A 179 0.22 -19.32 -1.34
CA LYS A 179 -0.92 -19.93 -0.64
C LYS A 179 -0.78 -19.94 0.89
N GLY A 180 0.42 -19.80 1.43
CA GLY A 180 0.62 -19.93 2.87
C GLY A 180 1.99 -19.47 3.33
N PHE A 181 2.28 -19.74 4.60
CA PHE A 181 3.56 -19.45 5.23
C PHE A 181 4.22 -20.76 5.66
N GLU A 182 5.51 -20.89 5.44
CA GLU A 182 6.34 -21.88 6.13
C GLU A 182 7.02 -21.20 7.32
N VAL A 183 6.53 -21.44 8.52
CA VAL A 183 7.02 -20.78 9.74
C VAL A 183 7.97 -21.73 10.48
N PRO A 184 9.16 -21.27 10.93
CA PRO A 184 10.07 -22.11 11.70
C PRO A 184 9.45 -22.51 13.05
N PRO A 185 9.56 -23.78 13.47
CA PRO A 185 8.76 -24.32 14.58
C PRO A 185 9.13 -23.82 15.98
N SER A 186 10.29 -23.16 16.19
CA SER A 186 10.76 -22.85 17.56
C SER A 186 11.83 -21.75 17.69
N THR A 187 12.33 -21.16 16.60
CA THR A 187 13.40 -20.16 16.67
C THR A 187 12.82 -18.75 16.76
N PRO A 188 13.35 -17.86 17.63
CA PRO A 188 13.04 -16.45 17.53
C PRO A 188 13.37 -15.97 16.11
N PHE A 189 12.51 -15.14 15.55
CA PHE A 189 12.78 -14.51 14.26
C PHE A 189 14.10 -13.75 14.33
N LEU A 190 15.05 -14.11 13.47
CA LEU A 190 16.35 -13.44 13.37
C LEU A 190 16.33 -12.31 12.34
N SER A 191 15.20 -12.12 11.68
CA SER A 191 15.07 -11.23 10.54
C SER A 191 15.00 -9.75 10.94
N SER A 192 15.77 -8.93 10.23
CA SER A 192 15.69 -7.46 10.27
C SER A 192 14.59 -6.90 9.37
N LEU A 193 13.67 -7.75 8.89
CA LEU A 193 12.65 -7.36 7.93
C LEU A 193 11.80 -6.21 8.46
N SER A 194 11.86 -5.09 7.75
CA SER A 194 11.10 -3.88 8.06
C SER A 194 9.95 -3.68 7.08
N PHE A 195 10.14 -4.06 5.81
CA PHE A 195 9.11 -3.95 4.79
C PHE A 195 8.71 -5.33 4.27
N LEU A 196 7.43 -5.68 4.41
CA LEU A 196 6.86 -6.90 3.88
C LEU A 196 5.56 -6.61 3.14
N ASP A 197 5.54 -6.85 1.84
CA ASP A 197 4.33 -6.81 1.03
C ASP A 197 4.06 -8.15 0.35
N LEU A 198 2.95 -8.75 0.73
CA LEU A 198 2.42 -10.03 0.26
C LEU A 198 1.02 -9.85 -0.34
N SER A 199 0.67 -8.61 -0.70
CA SER A 199 -0.65 -8.29 -1.23
C SER A 199 -0.98 -9.00 -2.53
N CYS A 200 -2.27 -9.18 -2.83
CA CYS A 200 -2.74 -9.80 -4.07
C CYS A 200 -2.13 -11.19 -4.30
N ASN A 201 -2.24 -12.06 -3.31
CA ASN A 201 -1.85 -13.47 -3.38
C ASN A 201 -3.08 -14.37 -3.08
N LEU A 202 -2.85 -15.66 -2.86
CA LEU A 202 -3.88 -16.63 -2.51
C LEU A 202 -3.71 -17.15 -1.07
N ILE A 203 -3.03 -16.39 -0.20
CA ILE A 203 -2.62 -16.85 1.13
C ILE A 203 -3.85 -17.13 1.99
N GLU A 204 -3.90 -18.32 2.58
CA GLU A 204 -4.98 -18.77 3.45
C GLU A 204 -4.48 -19.06 4.89
N GLY A 205 -5.42 -19.41 5.78
CA GLY A 205 -5.12 -19.62 7.20
C GLY A 205 -5.01 -18.31 7.97
N SER A 206 -4.45 -18.38 9.18
CA SER A 206 -4.25 -17.22 10.05
C SER A 206 -2.87 -16.59 9.87
N ILE A 207 -2.74 -15.30 10.23
CA ILE A 207 -1.42 -14.65 10.31
C ILE A 207 -0.60 -15.36 11.40
N PRO A 208 0.60 -15.88 11.08
CA PRO A 208 1.49 -16.42 12.10
C PRO A 208 2.06 -15.30 12.96
N THR A 209 2.73 -15.62 14.06
CA THR A 209 3.55 -14.62 14.76
C THR A 209 4.57 -14.07 13.76
N LEU A 210 4.66 -12.74 13.64
CA LEU A 210 5.60 -12.06 12.74
C LEU A 210 6.76 -11.43 13.52
N PRO A 211 7.91 -11.15 12.88
CA PRO A 211 8.98 -10.37 13.48
C PRO A 211 8.50 -8.99 13.96
N ILE A 212 8.95 -8.57 15.14
CA ILE A 212 8.62 -7.24 15.72
C ILE A 212 9.31 -6.07 14.99
N SER A 213 10.22 -6.36 14.06
CA SER A 213 10.96 -5.39 13.25
C SER A 213 10.13 -4.81 12.10
N ILE A 214 9.03 -5.46 11.71
CA ILE A 214 8.23 -5.06 10.55
C ILE A 214 7.60 -3.68 10.83
N SER A 215 7.88 -2.72 9.95
CA SER A 215 7.31 -1.38 9.99
C SER A 215 6.27 -1.11 8.88
N PHE A 216 6.29 -1.93 7.83
CA PHE A 216 5.30 -1.93 6.77
C PHE A 216 4.84 -3.36 6.54
N LEU A 217 3.55 -3.63 6.75
CA LEU A 217 2.94 -4.93 6.50
C LEU A 217 1.72 -4.77 5.59
N SER A 218 1.79 -5.38 4.41
CA SER A 218 0.66 -5.48 3.49
C SER A 218 0.32 -6.94 3.20
N LEU A 219 -0.86 -7.36 3.66
CA LEU A 219 -1.47 -8.69 3.44
C LEU A 219 -2.82 -8.58 2.69
N ALA A 220 -3.15 -7.38 2.25
CA ALA A 220 -4.17 -7.00 1.30
C ALA A 220 -4.55 -8.05 0.24
N LYS A 221 -5.85 -8.20 -0.05
CA LYS A 221 -6.37 -9.09 -1.12
C LYS A 221 -5.79 -10.50 -1.06
N ASN A 222 -5.95 -11.16 0.08
CA ASN A 222 -5.64 -12.59 0.25
C ASN A 222 -6.91 -13.35 0.68
N LYS A 223 -6.76 -14.58 1.15
CA LYS A 223 -7.83 -15.41 1.71
C LYS A 223 -7.61 -15.67 3.21
N LEU A 224 -6.88 -14.77 3.88
CA LEU A 224 -6.53 -14.92 5.29
C LEU A 224 -7.78 -14.89 6.17
N THR A 225 -7.76 -15.67 7.24
CA THR A 225 -8.84 -15.90 8.21
C THR A 225 -8.28 -15.77 9.63
N GLY A 226 -9.13 -15.97 10.64
CA GLY A 226 -8.72 -15.88 12.05
C GLY A 226 -8.79 -14.45 12.58
N GLU A 227 -8.40 -14.30 13.84
CA GLU A 227 -8.26 -13.00 14.48
C GLU A 227 -6.92 -12.35 14.08
N ILE A 228 -6.87 -11.01 14.09
CA ILE A 228 -5.63 -10.26 13.89
C ILE A 228 -4.76 -10.42 15.16
N PRO A 229 -3.56 -11.01 15.09
CA PRO A 229 -2.75 -11.23 16.29
C PRO A 229 -2.34 -9.90 16.95
N LEU A 230 -2.36 -9.87 18.29
CA LEU A 230 -1.90 -8.70 19.08
C LEU A 230 -0.47 -8.27 18.71
N SER A 231 0.40 -9.19 18.32
CA SER A 231 1.78 -8.90 17.92
C SER A 231 1.88 -8.01 16.67
N VAL A 232 0.89 -8.03 15.79
CA VAL A 232 0.81 -7.14 14.61
C VAL A 232 0.52 -5.70 15.05
N CYS A 233 -0.10 -5.50 16.22
CA CYS A 233 -0.57 -4.20 16.69
C CYS A 233 0.23 -3.66 17.89
N ASN A 234 0.92 -4.54 18.64
CA ASN A 234 1.71 -4.20 19.81
C ASN A 234 3.20 -4.14 19.45
N MET A 235 3.60 -3.04 18.79
CA MET A 235 4.98 -2.83 18.32
C MET A 235 5.66 -1.72 19.13
N SER A 236 5.49 -1.79 20.46
CA SER A 236 6.23 -0.97 21.41
C SER A 236 7.65 -1.51 21.61
N ASN A 237 8.64 -0.65 21.38
CA ASN A 237 10.11 -0.82 21.51
C ASN A 237 10.77 -1.36 20.23
N LEU A 238 11.67 -0.63 19.55
CA LEU A 238 13.03 -0.41 20.06
C LEU A 238 13.86 0.71 19.37
N THR A 239 13.31 1.64 18.60
CA THR A 239 14.09 2.79 18.08
C THR A 239 13.30 4.09 18.07
N ILE A 240 14.02 5.19 18.31
CA ILE A 240 13.56 6.59 18.29
C ILE A 240 13.21 7.06 16.86
N LEU A 241 13.56 6.26 15.85
CA LEU A 241 13.24 6.52 14.45
C LEU A 241 12.44 5.32 13.89
N ASP A 242 11.17 5.60 13.58
CA ASP A 242 10.26 4.93 12.64
C ASP A 242 9.85 3.46 12.90
N THR A 243 8.86 3.30 13.79
CA THR A 243 8.09 2.07 14.05
C THR A 243 6.80 1.99 13.23
N LEU A 244 6.29 0.78 12.99
CA LEU A 244 5.14 0.42 12.13
C LEU A 244 4.20 1.55 11.70
N ILE A 245 4.41 2.01 10.47
CA ILE A 245 3.72 3.14 9.85
C ILE A 245 2.50 2.64 9.08
N VAL A 246 2.51 1.43 8.52
CA VAL A 246 1.45 0.98 7.62
C VAL A 246 1.05 -0.47 7.89
N LEU A 247 -0.23 -0.68 8.20
CA LEU A 247 -0.86 -1.99 8.28
C LEU A 247 -2.01 -2.09 7.28
N ASN A 248 -1.83 -2.87 6.22
CA ASN A 248 -2.82 -3.03 5.16
C ASN A 248 -3.33 -4.48 5.08
N LEU A 249 -4.54 -4.73 5.59
CA LEU A 249 -5.16 -6.07 5.65
C LEU A 249 -6.47 -6.18 4.88
N TRP A 250 -6.80 -5.20 4.05
CA TRP A 250 -8.08 -5.15 3.34
C TRP A 250 -8.36 -6.38 2.45
N LYS A 251 -9.64 -6.61 2.15
CA LYS A 251 -10.12 -7.73 1.31
C LYS A 251 -9.52 -9.07 1.74
N ASN A 252 -9.75 -9.41 3.01
CA ASN A 252 -9.48 -10.72 3.58
C ASN A 252 -10.76 -11.24 4.27
N ARG A 253 -10.62 -12.24 5.14
CA ARG A 253 -11.71 -12.83 5.93
C ARG A 253 -11.37 -12.80 7.43
N PHE A 254 -10.64 -11.77 7.88
CA PHE A 254 -10.35 -11.60 9.30
C PHE A 254 -11.62 -11.36 10.09
N PHE A 255 -11.75 -12.02 11.25
CA PHE A 255 -12.90 -11.90 12.14
C PHE A 255 -12.46 -11.59 13.57
N GLY A 256 -13.43 -11.44 14.47
CA GLY A 256 -13.18 -11.15 15.88
C GLY A 256 -13.04 -9.66 16.16
N LEU A 257 -12.53 -9.34 17.34
CA LEU A 257 -12.36 -7.96 17.80
C LEU A 257 -11.11 -7.34 17.21
N MET A 258 -11.11 -6.02 17.02
CA MET A 258 -9.92 -5.24 16.69
C MET A 258 -9.01 -5.11 17.94
N PRO A 259 -7.89 -5.84 18.05
CA PRO A 259 -7.15 -5.95 19.31
C PRO A 259 -6.07 -4.86 19.38
N TRP A 260 -6.47 -3.59 19.40
CA TRP A 260 -5.54 -2.48 19.16
C TRP A 260 -5.26 -1.61 20.37
N ASN A 261 -3.99 -1.52 20.71
CA ASN A 261 -3.45 -0.51 21.60
C ASN A 261 -2.31 0.22 20.89
N PHE A 262 -2.67 1.09 19.93
CA PHE A 262 -1.69 1.92 19.23
C PHE A 262 -1.04 2.88 20.23
N THR A 263 0.28 2.76 20.39
CA THR A 263 1.10 3.61 21.26
C THR A 263 1.90 4.66 20.49
N LYS A 264 1.88 4.59 19.15
CA LYS A 264 2.63 5.45 18.23
C LYS A 264 1.79 5.75 16.98
N GLU A 265 2.37 6.46 16.02
CA GLU A 265 1.74 6.77 14.73
C GLU A 265 1.40 5.50 13.95
N CYS A 266 0.31 5.57 13.18
CA CYS A 266 -0.15 4.46 12.35
C CYS A 266 -0.91 4.95 11.11
N SER A 267 -0.83 4.17 10.03
CA SER A 267 -1.76 4.14 8.90
C SER A 267 -2.33 2.73 8.81
N LEU A 268 -3.65 2.62 8.58
CA LEU A 268 -4.32 1.35 8.57
C LEU A 268 -5.44 1.29 7.53
N ASN A 269 -5.53 0.14 6.85
CA ASN A 269 -6.62 -0.15 5.94
C ASN A 269 -7.11 -1.58 6.16
N LEU A 270 -8.37 -1.72 6.54
CA LEU A 270 -9.00 -2.97 6.96
C LEU A 270 -10.33 -3.23 6.27
N TYR A 271 -10.58 -2.43 5.24
CA TYR A 271 -11.73 -2.49 4.38
C TYR A 271 -12.03 -3.93 3.90
N GLY A 272 -13.29 -4.36 3.92
CA GLY A 272 -13.71 -5.65 3.37
C GLY A 272 -13.18 -6.84 4.16
N ASN A 273 -13.54 -6.92 5.44
CA ASN A 273 -13.26 -8.04 6.34
C ASN A 273 -14.55 -8.43 7.12
N GLN A 274 -14.42 -9.24 8.17
CA GLN A 274 -15.52 -9.66 9.06
C GLN A 274 -15.27 -9.19 10.50
N LEU A 275 -14.59 -8.04 10.66
CA LEU A 275 -14.21 -7.52 11.98
C LEU A 275 -15.45 -7.03 12.73
N THR A 276 -15.47 -7.29 14.03
CA THR A 276 -16.58 -6.98 14.94
C THR A 276 -16.11 -6.10 16.11
N GLY A 277 -17.05 -5.70 16.95
CA GLY A 277 -16.77 -4.91 18.15
C GLY A 277 -16.69 -3.42 17.86
N ARG A 278 -15.93 -2.70 18.70
CA ARG A 278 -15.87 -1.23 18.74
C ARG A 278 -14.59 -0.69 18.11
N ILE A 279 -14.67 0.51 17.55
CA ILE A 279 -13.52 1.23 17.01
C ILE A 279 -12.59 1.63 18.18
N PRO A 280 -11.32 1.18 18.21
CA PRO A 280 -10.45 1.43 19.36
C PRO A 280 -10.11 2.91 19.54
N LYS A 281 -10.33 3.42 20.76
CA LYS A 281 -10.01 4.81 21.13
C LYS A 281 -8.52 5.15 20.97
N SER A 282 -7.64 4.15 21.03
CA SER A 282 -6.19 4.29 20.84
C SER A 282 -5.80 4.85 19.47
N LEU A 283 -6.69 4.80 18.47
CA LEU A 283 -6.50 5.46 17.17
C LEU A 283 -6.23 6.97 17.27
N THR A 284 -6.64 7.62 18.36
CA THR A 284 -6.34 9.04 18.58
C THR A 284 -4.84 9.34 18.69
N HIS A 285 -3.99 8.33 18.90
CA HIS A 285 -2.54 8.46 18.90
C HIS A 285 -1.94 8.54 17.49
N CYS A 286 -2.68 8.15 16.44
CA CYS A 286 -2.19 8.14 15.06
C CYS A 286 -2.29 9.53 14.42
N LYS A 287 -1.48 10.49 14.91
CA LYS A 287 -1.56 11.91 14.52
C LYS A 287 -1.28 12.21 13.05
N ARG A 288 -0.60 11.30 12.33
CA ARG A 288 -0.36 11.39 10.88
C ARG A 288 -1.40 10.65 10.03
N LEU A 289 -2.38 9.98 10.64
CA LEU A 289 -3.42 9.23 9.92
C LEU A 289 -4.21 10.19 9.00
N GLN A 290 -4.12 9.93 7.69
CA GLN A 290 -4.83 10.72 6.67
C GLN A 290 -6.11 10.03 6.20
N VAL A 291 -6.07 8.71 6.12
CA VAL A 291 -7.15 7.88 5.58
C VAL A 291 -7.44 6.78 6.60
N LEU A 292 -8.71 6.64 6.95
CA LEU A 292 -9.20 5.51 7.74
C LEU A 292 -10.36 4.86 7.00
N ASP A 293 -10.11 3.67 6.47
CA ASP A 293 -11.12 2.84 5.81
C ASP A 293 -11.38 1.55 6.60
N LEU A 294 -12.56 1.50 7.22
CA LEU A 294 -13.11 0.36 7.95
C LEU A 294 -14.40 -0.16 7.30
N GLY A 295 -14.69 0.26 6.05
CA GLY A 295 -15.91 -0.11 5.34
C GLY A 295 -16.04 -1.62 5.10
N ASP A 296 -17.26 -2.09 4.84
CA ASP A 296 -17.58 -3.51 4.61
C ASP A 296 -17.00 -4.43 5.71
N ASN A 297 -17.43 -4.20 6.95
CA ASN A 297 -17.11 -5.02 8.12
C ASN A 297 -18.40 -5.32 8.92
N GLN A 298 -18.26 -5.81 10.16
CA GLN A 298 -19.36 -6.12 11.08
C GLN A 298 -19.21 -5.32 12.40
N ILE A 299 -18.63 -4.11 12.31
CA ILE A 299 -18.35 -3.25 13.47
C ILE A 299 -19.67 -2.78 14.06
N ASN A 300 -19.83 -2.95 15.37
CA ASN A 300 -21.02 -2.56 16.13
C ASN A 300 -20.60 -1.57 17.21
N ASP A 301 -20.82 -0.30 16.94
CA ASP A 301 -20.40 0.82 17.78
C ASP A 301 -21.26 2.07 17.51
N THR A 302 -21.04 3.12 18.29
CA THR A 302 -21.56 4.47 17.99
C THR A 302 -20.58 5.26 17.13
N PHE A 303 -20.98 6.47 16.70
CA PHE A 303 -20.08 7.35 15.96
C PHE A 303 -18.77 7.62 16.74
N PRO A 304 -17.59 7.45 16.12
CA PRO A 304 -16.30 7.53 16.82
C PRO A 304 -15.82 8.99 16.97
N PHE A 305 -16.55 9.79 17.74
CA PHE A 305 -16.32 11.24 17.91
C PHE A 305 -14.88 11.61 18.33
N LEU A 306 -14.20 10.73 19.08
CA LEU A 306 -12.80 10.93 19.50
C LEU A 306 -11.82 11.03 18.31
N LEU A 307 -12.14 10.43 17.17
CA LEU A 307 -11.33 10.57 15.95
C LEU A 307 -11.33 12.02 15.43
N GLY A 308 -12.28 12.85 15.86
CA GLY A 308 -12.31 14.28 15.57
C GLY A 308 -11.06 15.02 16.07
N MET A 309 -10.34 14.47 17.05
CA MET A 309 -9.08 15.03 17.56
C MET A 309 -7.86 14.78 16.63
N LEU A 310 -8.02 14.04 15.53
CA LEU A 310 -6.93 13.76 14.60
C LEU A 310 -6.69 14.95 13.66
N PRO A 311 -5.50 15.58 13.70
CA PRO A 311 -5.27 16.84 12.99
C PRO A 311 -5.13 16.67 11.48
N ASN A 312 -4.83 15.46 11.00
CA ASN A 312 -4.54 15.18 9.60
C ASN A 312 -5.53 14.20 8.97
N LEU A 313 -6.63 13.83 9.64
CA LEU A 313 -7.60 12.89 9.05
C LEU A 313 -8.42 13.59 7.97
N HIS A 314 -8.23 13.17 6.73
CA HIS A 314 -8.89 13.70 5.54
C HIS A 314 -10.05 12.83 5.08
N VAL A 315 -9.93 11.51 5.26
CA VAL A 315 -10.86 10.52 4.74
C VAL A 315 -11.27 9.57 5.86
N LEU A 316 -12.58 9.50 6.12
CA LEU A 316 -13.19 8.57 7.07
C LEU A 316 -14.28 7.76 6.37
N ILE A 317 -14.04 6.47 6.20
CA ILE A 317 -14.97 5.52 5.56
C ILE A 317 -15.35 4.46 6.57
N LEU A 318 -16.63 4.43 6.94
CA LEU A 318 -17.21 3.50 7.90
C LEU A 318 -18.43 2.75 7.32
N HIS A 319 -18.63 2.83 6.01
CA HIS A 319 -19.83 2.31 5.36
C HIS A 319 -20.03 0.80 5.56
N SER A 320 -21.24 0.30 5.37
CA SER A 320 -21.56 -1.13 5.43
C SER A 320 -21.06 -1.79 6.73
N ASN A 321 -21.51 -1.28 7.87
CA ASN A 321 -21.22 -1.80 9.20
C ASN A 321 -22.53 -1.89 10.01
N SER A 322 -22.42 -2.11 11.31
CA SER A 322 -23.54 -2.05 12.27
C SER A 322 -23.42 -0.85 13.21
N LEU A 323 -22.90 0.28 12.73
CA LEU A 323 -22.79 1.50 13.54
C LEU A 323 -24.17 2.11 13.77
N HIS A 324 -24.43 2.63 14.97
CA HIS A 324 -25.79 3.02 15.36
C HIS A 324 -25.86 4.21 16.32
N GLY A 325 -27.08 4.67 16.58
CA GLY A 325 -27.35 5.81 17.46
C GLY A 325 -27.12 7.16 16.78
N PRO A 326 -27.30 8.28 17.51
CA PRO A 326 -27.05 9.60 16.96
C PRO A 326 -25.56 9.88 16.80
N ILE A 327 -25.18 10.64 15.76
CA ILE A 327 -23.80 11.13 15.57
C ILE A 327 -23.43 12.12 16.69
N GLY A 328 -24.38 12.94 17.12
CA GLY A 328 -24.20 13.92 18.20
C GLY A 328 -23.50 15.21 17.75
N GLU A 329 -22.99 15.94 18.74
CA GLU A 329 -22.33 17.24 18.57
C GLU A 329 -20.80 17.10 18.72
N PRO A 330 -20.00 17.96 18.05
CA PRO A 330 -18.55 17.96 18.20
C PRO A 330 -18.12 18.29 19.63
N LEU A 331 -16.99 17.72 20.06
CA LEU A 331 -16.38 18.02 21.36
C LEU A 331 -15.76 19.41 21.38
N THR A 332 -15.19 19.83 20.25
CA THR A 332 -14.54 21.13 20.09
C THR A 332 -14.92 21.76 18.75
N SER A 333 -14.76 23.08 18.63
CA SER A 333 -14.97 23.80 17.37
C SER A 333 -13.94 23.49 16.27
N ASN A 334 -13.04 22.53 16.52
CA ASN A 334 -11.98 22.14 15.58
C ASN A 334 -11.89 20.61 15.42
N ASP A 335 -12.96 19.88 15.73
CA ASP A 335 -13.03 18.44 15.43
C ASP A 335 -13.02 18.22 13.91
N PHE A 336 -12.27 17.19 13.47
CA PHE A 336 -12.10 16.83 12.06
C PHE A 336 -11.63 18.00 11.18
N PRO A 337 -10.52 18.67 11.52
CA PRO A 337 -10.14 19.94 10.90
C PRO A 337 -9.77 19.82 9.41
N MET A 338 -9.38 18.62 8.97
CA MET A 338 -8.94 18.34 7.60
C MET A 338 -9.90 17.44 6.81
N LEU A 339 -11.04 17.03 7.40
CA LEU A 339 -11.93 16.04 6.80
C LEU A 339 -12.57 16.57 5.52
N GLN A 340 -12.41 15.83 4.42
CA GLN A 340 -12.94 16.14 3.10
C GLN A 340 -13.80 14.99 2.54
N ILE A 341 -13.60 13.76 3.00
CA ILE A 341 -14.41 12.61 2.62
C ILE A 341 -14.95 11.95 3.88
N LEU A 342 -16.27 11.87 3.98
CA LEU A 342 -16.98 11.12 5.00
C LEU A 342 -17.99 10.19 4.33
N ASP A 343 -17.84 8.88 4.54
CA ASP A 343 -18.81 7.88 4.10
C ASP A 343 -19.25 7.04 5.30
N LEU A 344 -20.48 7.28 5.75
CA LEU A 344 -21.16 6.56 6.83
C LEU A 344 -22.28 5.67 6.30
N SER A 345 -22.35 5.47 4.99
CA SER A 345 -23.51 4.86 4.36
C SER A 345 -23.74 3.40 4.79
N SER A 346 -24.96 2.91 4.67
CA SER A 346 -25.29 1.51 5.00
C SER A 346 -24.93 1.13 6.44
N ASN A 347 -25.46 1.90 7.38
CA ASN A 347 -25.36 1.69 8.82
C ASN A 347 -26.75 1.89 9.46
N TYR A 348 -26.81 1.99 10.79
CA TYR A 348 -28.03 2.18 11.57
C TYR A 348 -28.00 3.49 12.38
N PHE A 349 -27.32 4.53 11.89
CA PHE A 349 -27.30 5.83 12.56
C PHE A 349 -28.70 6.46 12.59
N THR A 350 -29.08 7.04 13.72
CA THR A 350 -30.41 7.61 13.99
C THR A 350 -30.36 9.10 14.35
N GLY A 351 -31.53 9.72 14.55
CA GLY A 351 -31.65 11.13 14.93
C GLY A 351 -31.43 12.08 13.74
N ASN A 352 -31.24 13.36 14.04
CA ASN A 352 -31.05 14.38 13.01
C ASN A 352 -29.64 14.33 12.41
N LEU A 353 -29.49 14.90 11.22
CA LEU A 353 -28.18 15.12 10.60
C LEU A 353 -27.27 15.98 11.51
N PRO A 354 -25.95 15.74 11.54
CA PRO A 354 -25.03 16.31 12.54
C PRO A 354 -24.65 17.77 12.25
N LEU A 355 -25.58 18.67 12.58
CA LEU A 355 -25.48 20.12 12.39
C LEU A 355 -24.17 20.72 12.90
N GLY A 356 -23.78 20.41 14.14
CA GLY A 356 -22.57 20.96 14.75
C GLY A 356 -21.30 20.57 14.02
N TYR A 357 -21.22 19.34 13.51
CA TYR A 357 -20.06 18.89 12.72
C TYR A 357 -20.02 19.56 11.34
N ILE A 358 -21.14 19.60 10.63
CA ILE A 358 -21.23 20.22 9.29
C ILE A 358 -20.84 21.70 9.35
N ALA A 359 -21.21 22.40 10.42
CA ALA A 359 -20.87 23.81 10.61
C ALA A 359 -19.35 24.07 10.75
N ILE A 360 -18.56 23.09 11.22
CA ILE A 360 -17.14 23.29 11.55
C ILE A 360 -16.14 22.67 10.56
N TRP A 361 -16.59 21.86 9.58
CA TRP A 361 -15.70 21.20 8.60
C TRP A 361 -15.10 22.18 7.57
N LYS A 362 -13.98 22.80 7.94
CA LYS A 362 -13.30 23.84 7.14
C LYS A 362 -12.90 23.35 5.74
N SER A 363 -12.34 22.14 5.62
CA SER A 363 -11.84 21.61 4.34
C SER A 363 -12.93 21.41 3.30
N MET A 364 -14.18 21.13 3.71
CA MET A 364 -15.31 21.01 2.78
C MET A 364 -15.94 22.37 2.40
N ARG A 365 -15.55 23.47 3.06
CA ARG A 365 -16.12 24.82 2.88
C ARG A 365 -15.20 25.77 2.12
N ILE A 366 -13.89 25.69 2.39
CA ILE A 366 -12.89 26.66 1.92
C ILE A 366 -11.76 25.93 1.23
N LYS A 367 -11.41 26.38 0.02
CA LYS A 367 -10.30 25.81 -0.74
C LYS A 367 -8.98 26.14 -0.04
N LEU A 368 -8.28 25.12 0.42
CA LEU A 368 -6.93 25.27 0.96
C LEU A 368 -5.95 25.55 -0.19
N ASN A 369 -5.00 26.46 0.05
CA ASN A 369 -3.98 26.80 -0.94
C ASN A 369 -3.01 25.62 -1.14
N GLY A 370 -2.87 25.16 -2.39
CA GLY A 370 -1.96 24.08 -2.75
C GLY A 370 -2.29 23.52 -4.14
N SER A 371 -1.29 22.93 -4.79
CA SER A 371 -1.52 22.15 -6.01
C SER A 371 -2.21 20.83 -5.66
N PRO A 372 -3.13 20.31 -6.50
CA PRO A 372 -3.69 18.99 -6.31
C PRO A 372 -2.58 17.94 -6.21
N THR A 373 -2.60 17.16 -5.13
CA THR A 373 -1.68 16.05 -4.92
C THR A 373 -2.49 14.80 -4.61
N TYR A 374 -1.90 13.63 -4.88
CA TYR A 374 -2.45 12.38 -4.39
C TYR A 374 -2.07 12.21 -2.92
N MET A 375 -3.03 11.83 -2.08
CA MET A 375 -2.75 11.41 -0.71
C MET A 375 -2.02 10.07 -0.68
N GLY A 376 -1.28 9.86 0.38
CA GLY A 376 -0.37 8.73 0.54
C GLY A 376 1.06 9.19 0.77
N SER A 377 1.90 8.25 1.17
CA SER A 377 3.33 8.47 1.37
C SER A 377 4.13 7.97 0.16
N TYR A 378 5.44 8.20 0.18
CA TYR A 378 6.36 7.68 -0.84
C TYR A 378 6.26 6.14 -1.01
N TYR A 379 5.91 5.43 0.07
CA TYR A 379 5.88 3.96 0.13
C TYR A 379 4.48 3.36 -0.07
N TYR A 380 3.43 4.18 -0.02
CA TYR A 380 2.07 3.69 -0.02
C TYR A 380 1.12 4.70 -0.66
N ARG A 381 0.48 4.29 -1.75
CA ARG A 381 -0.70 5.01 -2.25
C ARG A 381 -1.91 4.46 -1.54
N GLU A 382 -2.61 5.34 -0.84
CA GLU A 382 -3.91 5.05 -0.25
C GLU A 382 -4.89 4.85 -1.41
N TRP A 383 -5.35 3.62 -1.59
CA TRP A 383 -6.39 3.27 -2.54
C TRP A 383 -7.68 3.10 -1.72
N MET A 384 -8.78 3.68 -2.20
CA MET A 384 -10.08 3.62 -1.53
C MET A 384 -11.15 3.13 -2.49
N SER A 385 -12.30 2.75 -1.92
CA SER A 385 -13.53 2.57 -2.66
C SER A 385 -14.50 3.71 -2.36
N ILE A 386 -15.06 4.33 -3.39
CA ILE A 386 -16.11 5.35 -3.25
C ILE A 386 -17.35 4.88 -3.98
N THR A 387 -18.53 5.07 -3.39
CA THR A 387 -19.80 4.91 -4.11
C THR A 387 -20.33 6.28 -4.53
N SER A 388 -20.53 6.47 -5.84
CA SER A 388 -21.20 7.66 -6.37
C SER A 388 -22.38 7.23 -7.23
N LYS A 389 -23.59 7.74 -6.92
CA LYS A 389 -24.83 7.41 -7.63
C LYS A 389 -25.10 5.89 -7.74
N GLY A 390 -24.78 5.16 -6.68
CA GLY A 390 -24.91 3.69 -6.64
C GLY A 390 -23.85 2.93 -7.43
N GLN A 391 -22.90 3.62 -8.07
CA GLN A 391 -21.74 2.99 -8.70
C GLN A 391 -20.54 3.03 -7.77
N ARG A 392 -20.07 1.84 -7.41
CA ARG A 392 -18.84 1.66 -6.63
C ARG A 392 -17.61 1.79 -7.55
N MET A 393 -16.65 2.59 -7.11
CA MET A 393 -15.39 2.85 -7.79
C MET A 393 -14.25 2.42 -6.87
N ASP A 394 -13.55 1.34 -7.23
CA ASP A 394 -12.44 0.80 -6.44
C ASP A 394 -11.07 1.32 -6.93
N ASN A 395 -10.09 1.33 -6.04
CA ASN A 395 -8.69 1.69 -6.30
C ASN A 395 -8.48 3.14 -6.76
N ILE A 396 -9.24 4.08 -6.20
CA ILE A 396 -9.05 5.50 -6.50
C ILE A 396 -7.84 6.01 -5.72
N ASN A 397 -6.87 6.59 -6.41
CA ASN A 397 -5.87 7.44 -5.74
C ASN A 397 -6.58 8.71 -5.26
N ILE A 398 -6.55 8.96 -3.96
CA ILE A 398 -7.29 10.08 -3.37
C ILE A 398 -6.61 11.39 -3.77
N LEU A 399 -7.22 12.17 -4.66
CA LEU A 399 -6.77 13.54 -4.88
C LEU A 399 -7.25 14.42 -3.73
N THR A 400 -6.41 15.35 -3.30
CA THR A 400 -6.74 16.38 -2.28
C THR A 400 -7.88 17.32 -2.68
N ILE A 401 -8.42 17.19 -3.89
CA ILE A 401 -9.55 17.99 -4.39
C ILE A 401 -10.90 17.30 -4.22
N PHE A 402 -10.95 15.98 -3.98
CA PHE A 402 -12.22 15.25 -3.89
C PHE A 402 -12.88 15.46 -2.53
N HIS A 403 -14.12 15.96 -2.56
CA HIS A 403 -14.94 16.17 -1.37
C HIS A 403 -16.25 15.38 -1.46
N VAL A 404 -16.49 14.49 -0.50
CA VAL A 404 -17.62 13.55 -0.52
C VAL A 404 -18.26 13.49 0.86
N LEU A 405 -19.58 13.53 0.88
CA LEU A 405 -20.40 13.27 2.05
C LEU A 405 -21.47 12.24 1.69
N ASP A 406 -21.32 11.03 2.21
CA ASP A 406 -22.29 9.96 2.04
C ASP A 406 -22.85 9.52 3.40
N LEU A 407 -24.12 9.82 3.63
CA LEU A 407 -24.90 9.45 4.80
C LEU A 407 -26.08 8.54 4.44
N SER A 408 -26.13 8.07 3.19
CA SER A 408 -27.23 7.26 2.64
C SER A 408 -27.40 5.92 3.36
N ASN A 409 -28.55 5.27 3.24
CA ASN A 409 -28.78 3.96 3.86
C ASN A 409 -28.51 3.94 5.37
N ASN A 410 -29.11 4.90 6.07
CA ASN A 410 -29.17 5.00 7.53
C ASN A 410 -30.63 5.22 7.98
N LEU A 411 -30.83 5.53 9.27
CA LEU A 411 -32.11 5.79 9.92
C LEU A 411 -32.22 7.26 10.39
N PHE A 412 -31.55 8.19 9.70
CA PHE A 412 -31.65 9.62 10.00
C PHE A 412 -33.09 10.12 9.78
N GLU A 413 -33.50 11.07 10.61
CA GLU A 413 -34.81 11.72 10.57
C GLU A 413 -34.66 13.25 10.59
N GLY A 414 -35.79 13.95 10.50
CA GLY A 414 -35.83 15.42 10.48
C GLY A 414 -35.53 16.02 9.11
N GLU A 415 -35.34 17.34 9.07
CA GLU A 415 -35.12 18.09 7.84
C GLU A 415 -33.65 18.11 7.44
N ILE A 416 -33.38 18.35 6.16
CA ILE A 416 -32.03 18.61 5.65
C ILE A 416 -31.61 20.02 6.10
N PRO A 417 -30.55 20.17 6.90
CA PRO A 417 -30.13 21.48 7.36
C PRO A 417 -29.69 22.45 6.28
N GLU A 418 -30.06 23.73 6.41
CA GLU A 418 -29.55 24.79 5.55
C GLU A 418 -28.01 24.89 5.58
N VAL A 419 -27.38 24.59 6.71
CA VAL A 419 -25.92 24.62 6.88
C VAL A 419 -25.18 23.64 5.95
N ILE A 420 -25.85 22.63 5.39
CA ILE A 420 -25.24 21.79 4.34
C ILE A 420 -24.87 22.62 3.10
N GLY A 421 -25.63 23.69 2.80
CA GLY A 421 -25.34 24.62 1.72
C GLY A 421 -24.01 25.38 1.89
N ASP A 422 -23.44 25.39 3.09
CA ASP A 422 -22.14 26.02 3.36
C ASP A 422 -20.95 25.16 2.90
N LEU A 423 -21.14 23.87 2.64
CA LEU A 423 -20.12 22.93 2.15
C LEU A 423 -19.83 23.15 0.66
N LYS A 424 -19.32 24.34 0.31
CA LYS A 424 -19.18 24.82 -1.08
C LYS A 424 -18.23 24.01 -1.97
N LEU A 425 -17.39 23.16 -1.39
CA LEU A 425 -16.46 22.31 -2.15
C LEU A 425 -17.00 20.90 -2.37
N LEU A 426 -18.15 20.56 -1.80
CA LEU A 426 -18.71 19.21 -1.89
C LEU A 426 -19.01 18.84 -3.35
N GLU A 427 -18.40 17.76 -3.83
CA GLU A 427 -18.59 17.25 -5.19
C GLU A 427 -19.64 16.14 -5.23
N VAL A 428 -19.77 15.39 -4.14
CA VAL A 428 -20.74 14.30 -3.99
C VAL A 428 -21.44 14.41 -2.65
N LEU A 429 -22.78 14.44 -2.69
CA LEU A 429 -23.66 14.40 -1.52
C LEU A 429 -24.70 13.28 -1.72
N ASN A 430 -24.69 12.29 -0.83
CA ASN A 430 -25.68 11.23 -0.79
C ASN A 430 -26.33 11.20 0.61
N LEU A 431 -27.66 11.37 0.68
CA LEU A 431 -28.41 11.37 1.95
C LEU A 431 -29.51 10.30 2.01
N LEU A 432 -29.78 9.58 0.91
CA LEU A 432 -31.03 8.83 0.75
C LEU A 432 -30.95 7.39 1.27
N SER A 433 -31.90 7.02 2.12
CA SER A 433 -32.55 5.69 2.07
C SER A 433 -34.07 5.76 2.18
N TYR A 434 -34.62 6.76 2.88
CA TYR A 434 -36.07 6.90 3.11
C TYR A 434 -36.53 8.36 3.31
N PHE A 435 -35.96 9.36 2.60
CA PHE A 435 -36.60 10.68 2.50
C PHE A 435 -37.79 10.62 1.51
N MET A 436 -38.82 9.87 1.88
CA MET A 436 -40.16 9.96 1.31
C MET A 436 -41.09 10.35 2.46
N ASP A 437 -41.00 11.61 2.86
CA ASP A 437 -42.15 12.44 3.22
C ASP A 437 -41.59 13.81 3.65
N THR A 438 -42.10 14.87 3.02
CA THR A 438 -41.80 16.30 3.27
C THR A 438 -40.60 16.94 2.56
N CYS A 439 -40.54 16.82 1.23
CA CYS A 439 -40.28 18.03 0.44
C CYS A 439 -41.64 18.70 0.17
N VAL A 440 -42.07 19.60 1.05
CA VAL A 440 -43.21 20.49 0.78
C VAL A 440 -42.67 21.89 0.49
N ASN A 441 -42.69 22.23 -0.80
CA ASN A 441 -42.58 23.52 -1.49
C ASN A 441 -41.41 24.46 -1.17
#